data_AF-A0A955G552-F1
#
_entry.id   AF-A0A955G552-F1
#
_cell.length_a   1.000
_cell.length_b   1.000
_cell.length_c   1.000
_cell.angle_alpha   90.00
_cell.angle_beta   90.00
_cell.angle_gamma   90.00
#
_symmetry.space_group_name_H-M   'P 1'
#
loop_
_entity.id
_entity.type
_entity.pdbx_description
1 polymer ?
#
loop_
_entity_poly.entity_id
_entity_poly.type
_entity_poly.pdbx_seq_one_letter_code
_entity_poly.pdbx_strand_id
1 'polypeptide(L)'
;MRASDTPDIIETALIEGALEEIDERPPASSEHNPINRLEKEGFGKQVTEGVRKLHEEHATLPDGESAAEVVAKKVATIEVNGYAAHPVKSHYAETLTSEIEAYKGNWFNLQQERMSSPDFREKFEQFIEKHKPSLKVGEPSSVLQKPENFQSHYQSQLDEFDDNLERIGSSVGYGNAGDVGGKSAGSLGHGKIGETGTVYLDAVHQDGTPLTDEQKDIIAAHEAYHGMIDAQGSAVAEIKSGFDWNAYNELVDTTDVKQPSYLRNPDELTARMAQFKNYFGMQGGEQFTPDHLEYLRQHYLEDTGLDNGVSTMLKMVTPTTQKQFIELMNRLPV
;
A
#
# COMPACT_ATOMS: atom_id res chain seq x y z
N MET A 1 35.01 -31.30 22.30
CA MET A 1 35.16 -30.21 21.31
C MET A 1 34.09 -29.18 21.61
N ARG A 2 34.48 -27.91 21.75
CA ARG A 2 33.65 -26.83 22.30
C ARG A 2 32.66 -26.31 21.24
N ALA A 3 31.46 -25.97 21.69
CA ALA A 3 30.37 -25.41 20.89
C ALA A 3 30.51 -23.88 20.65
N SER A 4 31.75 -23.36 20.53
CA SER A 4 32.00 -21.92 20.32
C SER A 4 32.55 -21.53 18.96
N ASP A 5 32.94 -22.48 18.11
CA ASP A 5 33.75 -22.16 16.92
C ASP A 5 32.92 -22.19 15.61
N THR A 6 31.67 -22.66 15.67
CA THR A 6 30.83 -22.86 14.47
C THR A 6 30.35 -21.56 13.80
N PRO A 7 29.90 -20.52 14.53
CA PRO A 7 29.44 -19.27 13.89
C PRO A 7 30.54 -18.57 13.10
N ASP A 8 31.75 -18.46 13.67
CA ASP A 8 32.89 -17.78 13.04
C ASP A 8 33.40 -18.54 11.81
N ILE A 9 33.32 -19.88 11.81
CA ILE A 9 33.68 -20.72 10.65
C ILE A 9 32.70 -20.52 9.49
N ILE A 10 31.40 -20.39 9.78
CA ILE A 10 30.37 -20.20 8.76
C ILE A 10 30.52 -18.81 8.12
N GLU A 11 30.64 -17.75 8.91
CA GLU A 11 30.81 -16.40 8.39
C GLU A 11 32.08 -16.26 7.55
N THR A 12 33.19 -16.84 8.03
CA THR A 12 34.44 -16.88 7.25
C THR A 12 34.23 -17.59 5.91
N ALA A 13 33.54 -18.73 5.90
CA ALA A 13 33.24 -19.47 4.68
C ALA A 13 32.30 -18.69 3.73
N LEU A 14 31.34 -17.91 4.25
CA LEU A 14 30.48 -17.06 3.42
C LEU A 14 31.25 -15.92 2.77
N ILE A 15 32.10 -15.22 3.52
CA ILE A 15 32.96 -14.16 2.96
C ILE A 15 33.92 -14.75 1.93
N GLU A 16 34.54 -15.90 2.23
CA GLU A 16 35.43 -16.58 1.30
C GLU A 16 34.72 -17.01 0.00
N GLY A 17 33.49 -17.51 0.09
CA GLY A 17 32.69 -17.85 -1.08
C GLY A 17 32.22 -16.62 -1.87
N ALA A 18 31.94 -15.51 -1.19
CA ALA A 18 31.58 -14.24 -1.83
C ALA A 18 32.76 -13.65 -2.62
N LEU A 19 33.97 -13.72 -2.05
CA LEU A 19 35.21 -13.31 -2.72
C LEU A 19 35.50 -14.15 -3.98
N GLU A 20 35.13 -15.44 -3.98
CA GLU A 20 35.22 -16.28 -5.18
C GLU A 20 34.20 -15.87 -6.26
N GLU A 21 33.04 -15.34 -5.90
CA GLU A 21 32.01 -14.93 -6.89
C GLU A 21 32.34 -13.61 -7.59
N ILE A 22 33.15 -12.75 -6.96
CA ILE A 22 33.63 -11.49 -7.56
C ILE A 22 35.04 -11.62 -8.16
N ASP A 23 35.53 -12.85 -8.34
CA ASP A 23 36.85 -13.16 -8.90
C ASP A 23 38.05 -12.59 -8.09
N GLU A 24 37.83 -12.13 -6.86
CA GLU A 24 38.88 -11.62 -5.94
C GLU A 24 39.64 -12.75 -5.21
N ARG A 25 39.21 -14.00 -5.39
CA ARG A 25 39.92 -15.21 -4.94
C ARG A 25 39.92 -16.27 -6.05
N PRO A 26 41.02 -17.05 -6.20
CA PRO A 26 41.05 -18.15 -7.17
C PRO A 26 39.93 -19.15 -6.89
N PRO A 27 39.13 -19.54 -7.90
CA PRO A 27 38.03 -20.45 -7.68
C PRO A 27 38.57 -21.81 -7.23
N ALA A 28 38.17 -22.27 -6.05
CA ALA A 28 38.00 -23.70 -5.87
C ALA A 28 36.97 -24.12 -6.93
N SER A 29 37.21 -25.19 -7.70
CA SER A 29 36.34 -25.58 -8.83
C SER A 29 34.86 -25.38 -8.50
N SER A 30 34.01 -24.92 -9.43
CA SER A 30 32.64 -24.42 -9.14
C SER A 30 31.76 -25.30 -8.23
N GLU A 31 32.04 -26.60 -8.13
CA GLU A 31 31.43 -27.54 -7.18
C GLU A 31 31.87 -27.39 -5.71
N HIS A 32 32.91 -26.61 -5.44
CA HIS A 32 33.64 -26.47 -4.17
C HIS A 32 33.60 -25.04 -3.60
N ASN A 33 32.88 -24.10 -4.23
CA ASN A 33 32.64 -22.80 -3.61
C ASN A 33 32.10 -23.04 -2.18
N PRO A 34 32.69 -22.42 -1.14
CA PRO A 34 32.30 -22.64 0.24
C PRO A 34 30.80 -22.50 0.52
N ILE A 35 30.11 -21.56 -0.16
CA ILE A 35 28.66 -21.36 -0.03
C ILE A 35 27.91 -22.60 -0.56
N ASN A 36 28.28 -23.10 -1.74
CA ASN A 36 27.68 -24.30 -2.33
C ASN A 36 27.85 -25.53 -1.42
N ARG A 37 29.00 -25.61 -0.74
CA ARG A 37 29.31 -26.71 0.16
C ARG A 37 28.46 -26.65 1.43
N LEU A 38 28.32 -25.47 2.04
CA LEU A 38 27.49 -25.29 3.23
C LEU A 38 26.02 -25.63 2.96
N GLU A 39 25.49 -25.21 1.80
CA GLU A 39 24.13 -25.55 1.38
C GLU A 39 23.96 -27.06 1.18
N LYS A 40 24.88 -27.72 0.47
CA LYS A 40 24.84 -29.17 0.25
C LYS A 40 25.00 -30.00 1.53
N GLU A 41 25.78 -29.51 2.48
CA GLU A 41 26.01 -30.18 3.77
C GLU A 41 24.87 -29.92 4.78
N GLY A 42 23.83 -29.17 4.40
CA GLY A 42 22.61 -28.96 5.20
C GLY A 42 22.72 -27.84 6.23
N PHE A 43 23.68 -26.92 6.07
CA PHE A 43 23.88 -25.76 6.94
C PHE A 43 23.04 -24.54 6.51
N GLY A 44 21.97 -24.72 5.73
CA GLY A 44 21.19 -23.60 5.16
C GLY A 44 20.70 -22.59 6.21
N LYS A 45 20.30 -23.04 7.41
CA LYS A 45 19.92 -22.10 8.50
C LYS A 45 21.09 -21.25 8.98
N GLN A 46 22.28 -21.82 9.07
CA GLN A 46 23.50 -21.13 9.47
C GLN A 46 23.99 -20.20 8.36
N VAL A 47 23.79 -20.56 7.10
CA VAL A 47 24.03 -19.68 5.94
C VAL A 47 23.11 -18.46 6.00
N THR A 48 21.81 -18.65 6.19
CA THR A 48 20.85 -17.53 6.31
C THR A 48 21.20 -16.61 7.47
N GLU A 49 21.54 -17.17 8.63
CA GLU A 49 21.94 -16.38 9.80
C GLU A 49 23.27 -15.64 9.58
N GLY A 50 24.23 -16.26 8.88
CA GLY A 50 25.47 -15.62 8.49
C GLY A 50 25.25 -14.46 7.50
N VAL A 51 24.38 -14.62 6.50
CA VAL A 51 24.00 -13.55 5.57
C VAL A 51 23.36 -12.38 6.31
N ARG A 52 22.44 -12.67 7.24
CA ARG A 52 21.81 -11.64 8.09
C ARG A 52 22.84 -10.86 8.89
N LYS A 53 23.78 -11.56 9.52
CA LYS A 53 24.86 -10.96 10.30
C LYS A 53 25.76 -10.07 9.42
N LEU A 54 26.18 -10.55 8.25
CA LEU A 54 26.98 -9.76 7.30
C LEU A 54 26.26 -8.48 6.85
N HIS A 55 24.94 -8.53 6.70
CA HIS A 55 24.13 -7.36 6.36
C HIS A 55 24.05 -6.35 7.51
N GLU A 56 23.78 -6.82 8.73
CA GLU A 56 23.72 -5.99 9.94
C GLU A 56 25.05 -5.32 10.27
N GLU A 57 26.17 -5.99 9.99
CA GLU A 57 27.52 -5.44 10.17
C GLU A 57 27.99 -4.58 8.99
N HIS A 58 27.16 -4.42 7.96
CA HIS A 58 27.48 -3.71 6.72
C HIS A 58 28.82 -4.18 6.11
N ALA A 59 29.05 -5.50 6.12
CA ALA A 59 30.28 -6.09 5.61
C ALA A 59 30.40 -5.90 4.10
N THR A 60 31.48 -5.25 3.66
CA THR A 60 31.75 -4.97 2.25
C THR A 60 32.94 -5.79 1.74
N LEU A 61 32.85 -6.23 0.48
CA LEU A 61 33.92 -6.87 -0.26
C LEU A 61 34.93 -5.81 -0.80
N PRO A 62 36.13 -6.22 -1.26
CA PRO A 62 37.17 -5.31 -1.74
C PRO A 62 36.76 -4.39 -2.89
N ASP A 63 35.80 -4.80 -3.71
CA ASP A 63 35.22 -4.02 -4.81
C ASP A 63 34.15 -3.02 -4.35
N GLY A 64 33.80 -3.05 -3.06
CA GLY A 64 32.79 -2.19 -2.44
C GLY A 64 31.38 -2.77 -2.46
N GLU A 65 31.16 -3.97 -3.01
CA GLU A 65 29.86 -4.64 -2.95
C GLU A 65 29.55 -5.16 -1.54
N SER A 66 28.27 -5.29 -1.23
CA SER A 66 27.81 -5.90 0.02
C SER A 66 28.07 -7.41 -0.01
N ALA A 67 28.86 -7.90 0.95
CA ALA A 67 29.15 -9.33 1.07
C ALA A 67 27.85 -10.15 1.24
N ALA A 68 26.87 -9.59 1.96
CA ALA A 68 25.56 -10.24 2.16
C ALA A 68 24.77 -10.38 0.85
N GLU A 69 24.79 -9.38 -0.02
CA GLU A 69 24.04 -9.39 -1.28
C GLU A 69 24.65 -10.39 -2.29
N VAL A 70 25.98 -10.44 -2.36
CA VAL A 70 26.71 -11.38 -3.22
C VAL A 70 26.43 -12.83 -2.80
N VAL A 71 26.47 -13.11 -1.50
CA VAL A 71 26.15 -14.45 -0.96
C VAL A 71 24.69 -14.81 -1.22
N ALA A 72 23.74 -13.91 -0.96
CA ALA A 72 22.31 -14.16 -1.17
C ALA A 72 21.97 -14.49 -2.64
N LYS A 73 22.55 -13.73 -3.58
CA LYS A 73 22.38 -13.96 -5.02
C LYS A 73 22.91 -15.34 -5.43
N LYS A 74 24.05 -15.76 -4.86
CA LYS A 74 24.63 -17.07 -5.13
C LYS A 74 23.72 -18.20 -4.63
N VAL A 75 23.23 -18.10 -3.39
CA VAL A 75 22.31 -19.10 -2.80
C VAL A 75 21.04 -19.27 -3.64
N ALA A 76 20.41 -18.17 -4.04
CA ALA A 76 19.22 -18.20 -4.90
C ALA A 76 19.47 -18.91 -6.25
N THR A 77 20.67 -18.78 -6.81
CA THR A 77 21.04 -19.42 -8.09
C THR A 77 21.23 -20.94 -7.95
N ILE A 78 21.60 -21.43 -6.75
CA ILE A 78 21.76 -22.87 -6.47
C ILE A 78 20.37 -23.54 -6.40
N GLU A 79 19.41 -22.90 -5.74
CA GLU A 79 18.04 -23.43 -5.59
C GLU A 79 17.33 -23.61 -6.93
N VAL A 80 17.56 -22.70 -7.89
CA VAL A 80 16.94 -22.73 -9.23
C VAL A 80 17.48 -23.87 -10.11
N ASN A 81 18.73 -24.29 -9.92
CA ASN A 81 19.37 -25.31 -10.77
C ASN A 81 19.19 -26.76 -10.24
N GLY A 82 18.48 -26.93 -9.11
CA GLY A 82 18.39 -28.19 -8.36
C GLY A 82 17.46 -29.26 -8.93
N TYR A 83 16.16 -29.02 -9.13
CA TYR A 83 15.21 -30.09 -9.53
C TYR A 83 13.91 -29.56 -10.18
N ALA A 84 13.38 -30.35 -11.12
CA ALA A 84 12.07 -30.20 -11.75
C ALA A 84 10.90 -30.47 -10.78
N ALA A 85 9.84 -29.66 -10.94
CA ALA A 85 8.44 -29.88 -10.53
C ALA A 85 8.16 -30.47 -9.12
N HIS A 86 7.93 -29.56 -8.17
CA HIS A 86 6.98 -29.54 -7.04
C HIS A 86 7.64 -28.89 -5.81
N PRO A 87 7.23 -27.69 -5.36
CA PRO A 87 7.84 -27.09 -4.19
C PRO A 87 7.12 -27.52 -2.91
N VAL A 88 7.83 -28.31 -2.10
CA VAL A 88 7.65 -28.37 -0.65
C VAL A 88 8.45 -27.20 -0.06
N LYS A 89 7.76 -26.40 0.75
CA LYS A 89 8.18 -25.11 1.31
C LYS A 89 9.46 -25.20 2.17
N SER A 90 10.38 -24.24 1.95
CA SER A 90 11.55 -23.94 2.78
C SER A 90 11.36 -22.56 3.44
N HIS A 91 11.31 -22.52 4.77
CA HIS A 91 10.93 -21.38 5.62
C HIS A 91 12.04 -20.31 5.81
N TYR A 92 12.97 -20.13 4.88
CA TYR A 92 14.05 -19.14 5.03
C TYR A 92 14.30 -18.24 3.81
N ALA A 93 13.44 -18.34 2.79
CA ALA A 93 13.33 -17.38 1.68
C ALA A 93 12.15 -16.38 1.88
N GLU A 94 11.61 -16.27 3.10
CA GLU A 94 10.38 -15.51 3.43
C GLU A 94 10.57 -13.99 3.58
N THR A 95 11.60 -13.40 2.97
CA THR A 95 11.72 -11.92 2.88
C THR A 95 11.91 -11.36 1.47
N LEU A 96 11.76 -12.16 0.40
CA LEU A 96 11.79 -11.62 -0.98
C LEU A 96 10.74 -12.20 -1.96
N THR A 97 9.71 -12.84 -1.43
CA THR A 97 8.36 -12.88 -2.01
C THR A 97 7.40 -13.12 -0.85
N SER A 98 6.92 -12.06 -0.18
CA SER A 98 5.62 -12.21 0.48
C SER A 98 4.66 -12.64 -0.64
N GLU A 99 4.02 -13.79 -0.52
CA GLU A 99 2.81 -14.04 -1.32
C GLU A 99 1.95 -12.79 -1.10
N ILE A 100 1.72 -12.01 -2.16
CA ILE A 100 0.82 -10.87 -2.06
C ILE A 100 -0.50 -11.47 -1.57
N GLU A 101 -0.96 -11.01 -0.40
CA GLU A 101 -2.16 -11.53 0.22
C GLU A 101 -3.00 -10.38 0.80
N ALA A 102 -4.30 -10.64 0.92
CA ALA A 102 -5.21 -9.70 1.55
C ALA A 102 -4.96 -9.64 3.07
N TYR A 103 -4.78 -8.44 3.60
CA TYR A 103 -4.69 -8.18 5.03
C TYR A 103 -5.99 -8.51 5.75
N LYS A 104 -5.90 -9.40 6.74
CA LYS A 104 -7.05 -9.91 7.52
C LYS A 104 -7.25 -9.21 8.86
N GLY A 105 -6.47 -8.18 9.16
CA GLY A 105 -6.60 -7.42 10.41
C GLY A 105 -7.62 -6.29 10.33
N ASN A 106 -7.59 -5.36 11.28
CA ASN A 106 -8.52 -4.24 11.33
C ASN A 106 -8.05 -3.09 10.42
N TRP A 107 -8.84 -2.77 9.40
CA TRP A 107 -8.53 -1.77 8.39
C TRP A 107 -8.67 -0.35 8.93
N PHE A 108 -9.60 -0.09 9.85
CA PHE A 108 -9.74 1.23 10.47
C PHE A 108 -8.47 1.61 11.23
N ASN A 109 -8.00 0.73 12.11
CA ASN A 109 -6.77 0.93 12.88
C ASN A 109 -5.56 1.06 11.96
N LEU A 110 -5.45 0.21 10.94
CA LEU A 110 -4.37 0.30 9.96
C LEU A 110 -4.38 1.66 9.23
N GLN A 111 -5.55 2.15 8.83
CA GLN A 111 -5.70 3.47 8.21
C GLN A 111 -5.27 4.58 9.18
N GLN A 112 -5.64 4.50 10.46
CA GLN A 112 -5.24 5.46 11.49
C GLN A 112 -3.73 5.44 11.73
N GLU A 113 -3.13 4.26 11.84
CA GLU A 113 -1.69 4.07 11.97
C GLU A 113 -0.95 4.68 10.77
N ARG A 114 -1.46 4.43 9.55
CA ARG A 114 -0.87 5.02 8.34
C ARG A 114 -0.99 6.54 8.31
N MET A 115 -2.16 7.11 8.62
CA MET A 115 -2.36 8.57 8.65
C MET A 115 -1.55 9.26 9.75
N SER A 116 -1.25 8.55 10.84
CA SER A 116 -0.39 9.02 11.94
C SER A 116 1.11 8.90 11.63
N SER A 117 1.47 8.27 10.51
CA SER A 117 2.89 8.04 10.19
C SER A 117 3.58 9.32 9.69
N PRO A 118 4.89 9.48 9.95
CA PRO A 118 5.67 10.60 9.42
C PRO A 118 5.63 10.70 7.89
N ASP A 119 5.59 9.55 7.19
CA ASP A 119 5.54 9.50 5.73
C ASP A 119 4.21 10.06 5.20
N PHE A 120 3.08 9.72 5.83
CA PHE A 120 1.80 10.30 5.45
C PHE A 120 1.78 11.81 5.68
N ARG A 121 2.29 12.27 6.83
CA ARG A 121 2.40 13.69 7.15
C ARG A 121 3.23 14.43 6.10
N GLU A 122 4.39 13.88 5.73
CA GLU A 122 5.25 14.47 4.70
C GLU A 122 4.53 14.56 3.34
N LYS A 123 3.91 13.47 2.89
CA LYS A 123 3.16 13.45 1.62
C LYS A 123 1.98 14.42 1.65
N PHE A 124 1.31 14.55 2.80
CA PHE A 124 0.22 15.49 2.99
C PHE A 124 0.72 16.94 2.85
N GLU A 125 1.78 17.30 3.56
CA GLU A 125 2.36 18.65 3.49
C GLU A 125 2.83 18.99 2.07
N GLN A 126 3.52 18.06 1.41
CA GLN A 126 3.95 18.22 0.01
C GLN A 126 2.76 18.38 -0.94
N PHE A 127 1.70 17.59 -0.75
CA PHE A 127 0.47 17.70 -1.53
C PHE A 127 -0.15 19.09 -1.38
N ILE A 128 -0.31 19.58 -0.15
CA ILE A 128 -0.93 20.87 0.11
C ILE A 128 -0.08 22.02 -0.49
N GLU A 129 1.22 22.04 -0.21
CA GLU A 129 2.11 23.10 -0.70
C GLU A 129 2.17 23.16 -2.23
N LYS A 130 2.12 22.00 -2.89
CA LYS A 130 2.08 21.92 -4.35
C LYS A 130 0.79 22.52 -4.94
N HIS A 131 -0.35 22.29 -4.31
CA HIS A 131 -1.66 22.59 -4.90
C HIS A 131 -2.25 23.93 -4.46
N LYS A 132 -1.87 24.43 -3.29
CA LYS A 132 -2.33 25.70 -2.74
C LYS A 132 -2.17 26.89 -3.69
N PRO A 133 -1.06 27.08 -4.42
CA PRO A 133 -0.93 28.20 -5.36
C PRO A 133 -1.96 28.22 -6.50
N SER A 134 -2.66 27.12 -6.76
CA SER A 134 -3.73 27.07 -7.77
C SER A 134 -5.06 27.68 -7.30
N LEU A 135 -5.22 27.94 -6.00
CA LEU A 135 -6.41 28.52 -5.41
C LEU A 135 -6.33 30.05 -5.29
N LYS A 136 -7.48 30.70 -5.09
CA LYS A 136 -7.57 32.15 -4.90
C LYS A 136 -6.88 32.56 -3.59
N VAL A 137 -6.08 33.61 -3.63
CA VAL A 137 -5.44 34.18 -2.43
C VAL A 137 -6.49 34.77 -1.49
N GLY A 138 -6.27 34.63 -0.17
CA GLY A 138 -7.09 35.22 0.88
C GLY A 138 -8.21 34.30 1.38
N GLU A 139 -9.33 34.91 1.77
CA GLU A 139 -10.49 34.23 2.36
C GLU A 139 -11.79 34.64 1.64
N PRO A 140 -12.85 33.84 1.75
CA PRO A 140 -14.18 34.21 1.29
C PRO A 140 -14.65 35.50 1.93
N SER A 141 -14.92 36.53 1.12
CA SER A 141 -15.46 37.81 1.57
C SER A 141 -16.99 37.89 1.48
N SER A 142 -17.65 36.82 1.01
CA SER A 142 -19.11 36.72 0.93
C SER A 142 -19.60 35.28 1.01
N VAL A 143 -20.86 35.10 1.41
CA VAL A 143 -21.54 33.80 1.46
C VAL A 143 -21.74 33.13 0.10
N LEU A 144 -21.57 33.87 -1.01
CA LEU A 144 -21.63 33.31 -2.38
C LEU A 144 -20.30 32.70 -2.81
N GLN A 145 -19.21 33.00 -2.09
CA GLN A 145 -17.91 32.44 -2.35
C GLN A 145 -17.75 31.14 -1.60
N LYS A 146 -17.49 30.09 -2.36
CA LYS A 146 -17.15 28.76 -1.90
C LYS A 146 -15.78 28.75 -1.22
N PRO A 147 -15.69 28.50 0.11
CA PRO A 147 -14.43 28.49 0.85
C PRO A 147 -13.35 27.60 0.25
N GLU A 148 -13.76 26.45 -0.31
CA GLU A 148 -12.88 25.44 -0.89
C GLU A 148 -12.06 25.97 -2.11
N ASN A 149 -12.39 27.14 -2.65
CA ASN A 149 -11.67 27.75 -3.77
C ASN A 149 -10.54 28.71 -3.36
N PHE A 150 -10.27 28.85 -2.06
CA PHE A 150 -9.29 29.80 -1.52
C PHE A 150 -8.10 29.09 -0.87
N GLN A 151 -6.93 29.74 -0.86
CA GLN A 151 -5.72 29.20 -0.23
C GLN A 151 -5.87 28.98 1.26
N SER A 152 -6.76 29.73 1.92
CA SER A 152 -7.14 29.52 3.32
C SER A 152 -7.70 28.12 3.55
N HIS A 153 -8.41 27.53 2.59
CA HIS A 153 -8.90 26.14 2.66
C HIS A 153 -7.76 25.18 2.98
N TYR A 154 -6.74 25.18 2.12
CA TYR A 154 -5.56 24.32 2.28
C TYR A 154 -4.69 24.70 3.46
N GLN A 155 -4.60 25.99 3.81
CA GLN A 155 -3.91 26.39 5.03
C GLN A 155 -4.59 25.82 6.28
N SER A 156 -5.93 25.86 6.35
CA SER A 156 -6.68 25.26 7.46
C SER A 156 -6.45 23.76 7.55
N GLN A 157 -6.40 23.02 6.43
CA GLN A 157 -6.08 21.59 6.49
C GLN A 157 -4.69 21.30 7.06
N LEU A 158 -3.69 22.14 6.76
CA LEU A 158 -2.34 22.04 7.34
C LEU A 158 -2.33 22.38 8.83
N ASP A 159 -2.97 23.49 9.20
CA ASP A 159 -2.98 24.00 10.57
C ASP A 159 -3.76 23.06 11.51
N GLU A 160 -4.81 22.42 11.00
CA GLU A 160 -5.69 21.52 11.75
C GLU A 160 -5.34 20.03 11.57
N PHE A 161 -4.21 19.69 10.96
CA PHE A 161 -3.89 18.28 10.65
C PHE A 161 -3.96 17.38 11.90
N ASP A 162 -3.31 17.78 13.00
CA ASP A 162 -3.24 16.94 14.21
C ASP A 162 -4.60 16.88 14.92
N ASP A 163 -5.34 17.99 14.95
CA ASP A 163 -6.70 18.05 15.51
C ASP A 163 -7.69 17.20 14.68
N ASN A 164 -7.53 17.18 13.36
CA ASN A 164 -8.30 16.33 12.47
C ASN A 164 -7.93 14.87 12.72
N LEU A 165 -6.65 14.51 12.72
CA LEU A 165 -6.18 13.15 12.99
C LEU A 165 -6.71 12.61 14.34
N GLU A 166 -6.63 13.40 15.41
CA GLU A 166 -7.19 13.03 16.72
C GLU A 166 -8.70 12.80 16.63
N ARG A 167 -9.44 13.69 15.99
CA ARG A 167 -10.90 13.59 15.85
C ARG A 167 -11.32 12.34 15.09
N ILE A 168 -10.62 12.01 14.00
CA ILE A 168 -10.96 10.85 13.17
C ILE A 168 -10.51 9.55 13.86
N GLY A 169 -9.40 9.56 14.58
CA GLY A 169 -8.89 8.39 15.31
C GLY A 169 -9.66 8.09 16.61
N SER A 170 -10.29 9.10 17.21
CA SER A 170 -10.97 8.96 18.51
C SER A 170 -12.30 8.20 18.47
N SER A 171 -12.93 8.05 17.31
CA SER A 171 -14.20 7.31 17.19
C SER A 171 -14.50 6.91 15.74
N VAL A 172 -15.35 5.89 15.59
CA VAL A 172 -16.12 5.67 14.36
C VAL A 172 -17.53 6.17 14.64
N GLY A 173 -18.04 7.05 13.77
CA GLY A 173 -19.44 7.46 13.83
C GLY A 173 -20.32 6.26 13.50
N TYR A 174 -21.41 6.06 14.24
CA TYR A 174 -22.40 5.04 13.91
C TYR A 174 -23.75 5.70 13.72
N GLY A 175 -24.40 5.42 12.60
CA GLY A 175 -25.74 5.91 12.28
C GLY A 175 -26.62 4.84 11.65
N ASN A 176 -27.86 5.18 11.31
CA ASN A 176 -28.68 4.34 10.42
C ASN A 176 -28.79 4.99 9.05
N ALA A 177 -28.57 4.22 7.99
CA ALA A 177 -28.77 4.63 6.60
C ALA A 177 -30.24 5.04 6.36
N GLY A 178 -31.18 4.44 7.10
CA GLY A 178 -32.58 4.86 7.12
C GLY A 178 -32.81 6.32 7.55
N ASP A 179 -31.92 6.89 8.38
CA ASP A 179 -32.07 8.25 8.91
C ASP A 179 -31.60 9.33 7.92
N VAL A 180 -30.85 8.95 6.89
CA VAL A 180 -30.27 9.85 5.88
C VAL A 180 -30.82 9.61 4.47
N GLY A 181 -31.91 8.85 4.34
CA GLY A 181 -32.64 8.72 3.06
C GLY A 181 -32.56 7.37 2.37
N GLY A 182 -32.01 6.31 3.01
CA GLY A 182 -32.26 4.93 2.58
C GLY A 182 -31.13 3.94 2.86
N LYS A 183 -31.49 2.65 3.02
CA LYS A 183 -30.59 1.53 3.39
C LYS A 183 -29.75 0.96 2.24
N SER A 184 -29.77 1.62 1.08
CA SER A 184 -29.23 1.04 -0.16
C SER A 184 -27.71 1.08 -0.20
N ALA A 185 -27.11 0.22 -1.04
CA ALA A 185 -25.67 0.11 -1.22
C ALA A 185 -24.92 1.39 -1.68
N GLY A 186 -25.64 2.48 -2.01
CA GLY A 186 -25.05 3.78 -2.34
C GLY A 186 -24.84 4.71 -1.13
N SER A 187 -25.25 4.29 0.07
CA SER A 187 -25.10 5.06 1.30
C SER A 187 -24.67 4.10 2.41
N LEU A 188 -23.40 3.69 2.36
CA LEU A 188 -22.80 2.75 3.31
C LEU A 188 -22.09 3.46 4.48
N GLY A 189 -21.70 4.71 4.26
CA GLY A 189 -21.15 5.61 5.26
C GLY A 189 -21.18 7.05 4.77
N HIS A 190 -20.63 7.96 5.58
CA HIS A 190 -20.30 9.31 5.15
C HIS A 190 -19.05 9.80 5.87
N GLY A 191 -18.22 10.56 5.17
CA GLY A 191 -17.05 11.23 5.72
C GLY A 191 -16.96 12.65 5.18
N LYS A 192 -16.40 13.55 5.97
CA LYS A 192 -16.08 14.92 5.57
C LYS A 192 -14.84 15.36 6.30
N ILE A 193 -14.11 16.30 5.72
CA ILE A 193 -12.93 16.86 6.33
C ILE A 193 -13.23 17.40 7.73
N GLY A 194 -12.39 17.02 8.69
CA GLY A 194 -12.55 17.41 10.08
C GLY A 194 -13.82 16.87 10.76
N GLU A 195 -14.51 15.88 10.18
CA GLU A 195 -15.60 15.15 10.82
C GLU A 195 -15.20 13.68 11.00
N THR A 196 -15.72 13.04 12.05
CA THR A 196 -15.58 11.60 12.21
C THR A 196 -16.34 10.89 11.08
N GLY A 197 -15.69 9.94 10.40
CA GLY A 197 -16.34 9.08 9.43
C GLY A 197 -17.44 8.24 10.09
N THR A 198 -18.63 8.22 9.47
CA THR A 198 -19.79 7.47 9.96
C THR A 198 -20.01 6.22 9.13
N VAL A 199 -20.14 5.07 9.80
CA VAL A 199 -20.62 3.82 9.19
C VAL A 199 -22.09 3.63 9.54
N TYR A 200 -22.90 3.25 8.55
CA TYR A 200 -24.31 2.96 8.80
C TYR A 200 -24.52 1.50 9.22
N LEU A 201 -25.08 1.30 10.42
CA LEU A 201 -25.24 -0.01 11.05
C LEU A 201 -26.23 -0.93 10.33
N ASP A 202 -27.24 -0.35 9.68
CA ASP A 202 -28.30 -1.05 8.96
C ASP A 202 -28.13 -1.00 7.42
N ALA A 203 -26.92 -0.68 6.97
CA ALA A 203 -26.54 -0.78 5.58
C ALA A 203 -26.56 -2.23 5.09
N VAL A 204 -27.08 -2.42 3.88
CA VAL A 204 -27.21 -3.73 3.23
C VAL A 204 -26.63 -3.68 1.82
N HIS A 205 -26.20 -4.84 1.33
CA HIS A 205 -25.94 -5.08 -0.08
C HIS A 205 -27.21 -4.82 -0.92
N GLN A 206 -27.04 -4.70 -2.23
CA GLN A 206 -28.16 -4.44 -3.14
C GLN A 206 -29.24 -5.53 -3.13
N ASP A 207 -28.87 -6.77 -2.81
CA ASP A 207 -29.79 -7.89 -2.66
C ASP A 207 -30.49 -7.92 -1.30
N GLY A 208 -30.23 -6.93 -0.44
CA GLY A 208 -30.81 -6.80 0.90
C GLY A 208 -30.05 -7.56 1.98
N THR A 209 -28.95 -8.24 1.66
CA THR A 209 -28.13 -8.93 2.67
C THR A 209 -27.36 -7.94 3.55
N PRO A 210 -27.32 -8.11 4.89
CA PRO A 210 -26.54 -7.24 5.76
C PRO A 210 -25.04 -7.29 5.47
N LEU A 211 -24.36 -6.15 5.65
CA LEU A 211 -22.90 -6.10 5.63
C LEU A 211 -22.30 -6.89 6.81
N THR A 212 -21.18 -7.57 6.57
CA THR A 212 -20.38 -8.21 7.62
C THR A 212 -19.64 -7.16 8.46
N ASP A 213 -19.14 -7.55 9.63
CA ASP A 213 -18.34 -6.66 10.48
C ASP A 213 -17.03 -6.23 9.78
N GLU A 214 -16.41 -7.14 9.03
CA GLU A 214 -15.24 -6.83 8.19
C GLU A 214 -15.58 -5.80 7.11
N GLN A 215 -16.72 -5.93 6.42
CA GLN A 215 -17.14 -4.96 5.42
C GLN A 215 -17.40 -3.57 6.03
N LYS A 216 -18.00 -3.53 7.22
CA LYS A 216 -18.20 -2.29 7.98
C LYS A 216 -16.89 -1.65 8.40
N ASP A 217 -15.89 -2.46 8.77
CA ASP A 217 -14.54 -1.99 9.11
C ASP A 217 -13.81 -1.40 7.89
N ILE A 218 -13.93 -2.05 6.73
CA ILE A 218 -13.43 -1.51 5.44
C ILE A 218 -14.06 -0.14 5.14
N ILE A 219 -15.37 -0.02 5.34
CA ILE A 219 -16.09 1.25 5.15
C ILE A 219 -15.65 2.28 6.19
N ALA A 220 -15.50 1.91 7.46
CA ALA A 220 -15.02 2.82 8.51
C ALA A 220 -13.66 3.42 8.14
N ALA A 221 -12.73 2.58 7.69
CA ALA A 221 -11.42 3.03 7.23
C ALA A 221 -11.51 3.99 6.04
N HIS A 222 -12.38 3.69 5.08
CA HIS A 222 -12.65 4.56 3.93
C HIS A 222 -13.19 5.93 4.36
N GLU A 223 -14.21 5.97 5.22
CA GLU A 223 -14.81 7.22 5.67
C GLU A 223 -13.87 8.03 6.57
N ALA A 224 -12.98 7.37 7.32
CA ALA A 224 -11.95 8.02 8.10
C ALA A 224 -10.99 8.84 7.22
N TYR A 225 -10.62 8.30 6.05
CA TYR A 225 -9.73 8.99 5.13
C TYR A 225 -10.29 10.35 4.67
N HIS A 226 -11.59 10.43 4.39
CA HIS A 226 -12.27 11.69 4.03
C HIS A 226 -12.13 12.78 5.09
N GLY A 227 -11.81 12.40 6.34
CA GLY A 227 -11.53 13.33 7.44
C GLY A 227 -10.24 14.13 7.27
N MET A 228 -9.30 13.67 6.46
CA MET A 228 -7.97 14.29 6.33
C MET A 228 -7.84 15.24 5.15
N ILE A 229 -8.44 14.92 4.00
CA ILE A 229 -8.13 15.60 2.73
C ILE A 229 -9.40 16.00 2.00
N ASP A 230 -9.43 17.26 1.57
CA ASP A 230 -10.41 17.81 0.63
C ASP A 230 -9.65 18.44 -0.55
N ALA A 231 -9.63 17.74 -1.68
CA ALA A 231 -8.81 18.06 -2.84
C ALA A 231 -9.48 19.08 -3.77
N GLN A 232 -8.82 20.23 -3.93
CA GLN A 232 -9.30 21.37 -4.70
C GLN A 232 -8.27 21.90 -5.70
N GLY A 233 -8.73 22.71 -6.65
CA GLY A 233 -7.87 23.38 -7.63
C GLY A 233 -7.13 22.39 -8.54
N SER A 234 -5.80 22.55 -8.67
CA SER A 234 -4.98 21.69 -9.53
C SER A 234 -4.87 20.24 -9.03
N ALA A 235 -5.16 19.97 -7.75
CA ALA A 235 -5.17 18.61 -7.20
C ALA A 235 -6.20 17.71 -7.89
N VAL A 236 -7.35 18.29 -8.27
CA VAL A 236 -8.42 17.56 -8.95
C VAL A 236 -7.92 16.97 -10.26
N ALA A 237 -7.20 17.74 -11.07
CA ALA A 237 -6.69 17.27 -12.35
C ALA A 237 -5.59 16.22 -12.17
N GLU A 238 -4.75 16.39 -11.15
CA GLU A 238 -3.69 15.45 -10.82
C GLU A 238 -4.22 14.08 -10.40
N ILE A 239 -5.14 14.04 -9.43
CA ILE A 239 -5.76 12.78 -8.97
C ILE A 239 -6.44 12.08 -10.15
N LYS A 240 -7.19 12.83 -10.94
CA LYS A 240 -7.91 12.30 -12.11
C LYS A 240 -7.00 11.78 -13.22
N SER A 241 -5.73 12.19 -13.26
CA SER A 241 -4.78 11.74 -14.29
C SER A 241 -4.41 10.26 -14.17
N GLY A 242 -4.63 9.63 -13.02
CA GLY A 242 -4.47 8.18 -12.82
C GLY A 242 -5.54 7.32 -13.47
N PHE A 243 -6.56 7.92 -14.09
CA PHE A 243 -7.75 7.21 -14.54
C PHE A 243 -8.12 7.54 -15.99
N ASP A 244 -8.59 6.52 -16.71
CA ASP A 244 -9.10 6.62 -18.07
C ASP A 244 -10.58 7.00 -18.06
N TRP A 245 -10.84 8.29 -18.26
CA TRP A 245 -12.19 8.83 -18.26
C TRP A 245 -13.00 8.47 -19.50
N ASN A 246 -12.35 8.05 -20.60
CA ASN A 246 -13.06 7.51 -21.75
C ASN A 246 -13.61 6.12 -21.40
N ALA A 247 -12.78 5.27 -20.78
CA ALA A 247 -13.23 3.98 -20.25
C ALA A 247 -14.38 4.16 -19.24
N TYR A 248 -14.29 5.15 -18.34
CA TYR A 248 -15.41 5.48 -17.45
C TYR A 248 -16.69 5.83 -18.23
N ASN A 249 -16.62 6.72 -19.23
CA ASN A 249 -17.80 7.13 -19.99
C ASN A 249 -18.43 5.94 -20.72
N GLU A 250 -17.63 5.05 -21.32
CA GLU A 250 -18.12 3.83 -21.96
C GLU A 250 -18.83 2.89 -20.96
N LEU A 251 -18.30 2.76 -19.74
CA LEU A 251 -18.92 1.96 -18.68
C LEU A 251 -20.27 2.54 -18.21
N VAL A 252 -20.37 3.86 -18.11
CA VAL A 252 -21.63 4.53 -17.72
C VAL A 252 -22.68 4.45 -18.83
N ASP A 253 -22.28 4.64 -20.08
CA ASP A 253 -23.18 4.61 -21.24
C ASP A 253 -23.73 3.19 -21.51
N THR A 254 -23.05 2.16 -21.05
CA THR A 254 -23.46 0.75 -21.19
C THR A 254 -24.36 0.24 -20.05
N THR A 255 -24.79 1.10 -19.11
CA THR A 255 -25.59 0.75 -17.90
C THR A 255 -24.94 -0.26 -16.93
N ASP A 256 -23.69 -0.63 -17.16
CA ASP A 256 -22.97 -1.67 -16.40
C ASP A 256 -22.42 -1.20 -15.04
N VAL A 257 -22.62 0.09 -14.69
CA VAL A 257 -22.06 0.69 -13.48
C VAL A 257 -23.12 0.97 -12.44
N LYS A 258 -22.94 0.35 -11.28
CA LYS A 258 -23.90 0.41 -10.17
C LYS A 258 -23.79 1.65 -9.29
N GLN A 259 -22.75 2.48 -9.41
CA GLN A 259 -22.60 3.74 -8.65
C GLN A 259 -21.63 4.76 -9.33
N PRO A 260 -21.96 5.35 -10.50
CA PRO A 260 -20.98 6.05 -11.32
C PRO A 260 -20.58 7.44 -10.78
N SER A 261 -21.51 8.19 -10.20
CA SER A 261 -21.31 9.63 -10.00
C SER A 261 -20.27 9.98 -8.93
N TYR A 262 -20.14 9.22 -7.85
CA TYR A 262 -19.18 9.55 -6.79
C TYR A 262 -17.73 9.31 -7.23
N LEU A 263 -17.48 8.37 -8.15
CA LEU A 263 -16.13 8.14 -8.70
C LEU A 263 -15.62 9.35 -9.50
N ARG A 264 -16.46 10.34 -9.81
CA ARG A 264 -16.03 11.62 -10.38
C ARG A 264 -15.44 12.57 -9.33
N ASN A 265 -15.65 12.32 -8.05
CA ASN A 265 -15.10 13.12 -6.96
C ASN A 265 -13.63 12.70 -6.70
N PRO A 266 -12.66 13.63 -6.78
CA PRO A 266 -11.27 13.33 -6.45
C PRO A 266 -11.09 12.73 -5.04
N ASP A 267 -11.87 13.16 -4.05
CA ASP A 267 -11.70 12.71 -2.67
C ASP A 267 -12.05 11.22 -2.53
N GLU A 268 -13.15 10.80 -3.17
CA GLU A 268 -13.56 9.39 -3.27
C GLU A 268 -12.49 8.54 -3.96
N LEU A 269 -11.88 9.04 -5.04
CA LEU A 269 -10.80 8.32 -5.71
C LEU A 269 -9.62 8.11 -4.77
N THR A 270 -9.23 9.13 -4.01
CA THR A 270 -8.11 9.01 -3.07
C THR A 270 -8.44 8.15 -1.85
N ALA A 271 -9.67 8.19 -1.35
CA ALA A 271 -10.12 7.32 -0.26
C ALA A 271 -10.12 5.85 -0.69
N ARG A 272 -10.49 5.55 -1.95
CA ARG A 272 -10.36 4.21 -2.52
C ARG A 272 -8.91 3.79 -2.73
N MET A 273 -8.04 4.71 -3.15
CA MET A 273 -6.60 4.44 -3.23
C MET A 273 -6.02 4.06 -1.86
N ALA A 274 -6.38 4.79 -0.79
CA ALA A 274 -6.01 4.44 0.58
C ALA A 274 -6.58 3.06 1.00
N GLN A 275 -7.83 2.77 0.63
CA GLN A 275 -8.45 1.46 0.85
C GLN A 275 -7.68 0.31 0.16
N PHE A 276 -7.09 0.53 -1.01
CA PHE A 276 -6.25 -0.47 -1.67
C PHE A 276 -4.93 -0.73 -0.94
N LYS A 277 -4.37 0.28 -0.27
CA LYS A 277 -3.23 0.06 0.63
C LYS A 277 -3.64 -0.71 1.88
N ASN A 278 -4.81 -0.43 2.45
CA ASN A 278 -5.34 -1.21 3.58
C ASN A 278 -5.50 -2.68 3.22
N TYR A 279 -5.95 -2.97 2.00
CA TYR A 279 -6.09 -4.34 1.51
C TYR A 279 -4.79 -5.16 1.56
N PHE A 280 -3.63 -4.51 1.44
CA PHE A 280 -2.32 -5.17 1.51
C PHE A 280 -1.63 -5.00 2.86
N GLY A 281 -2.28 -4.41 3.87
CA GLY A 281 -1.65 -4.20 5.17
C GLY A 281 -0.60 -3.08 5.17
N MET A 282 -0.58 -2.25 4.12
CA MET A 282 0.51 -1.31 3.88
C MET A 282 0.54 -0.16 4.88
N GLN A 283 1.74 0.07 5.42
CA GLN A 283 2.16 1.22 6.22
C GLN A 283 2.54 2.41 5.31
N GLY A 284 2.72 3.60 5.88
CA GLY A 284 2.87 4.86 5.12
C GLY A 284 3.91 4.81 3.99
N GLY A 285 5.14 4.40 4.32
CA GLY A 285 6.26 4.38 3.38
C GLY A 285 6.25 3.23 2.37
N GLU A 286 5.37 2.24 2.53
CA GLU A 286 5.35 1.06 1.67
C GLU A 286 4.84 1.38 0.27
N GLN A 287 5.45 0.73 -0.72
CA GLN A 287 5.22 1.02 -2.13
C GLN A 287 4.16 0.08 -2.71
N PHE A 288 3.14 0.68 -3.31
CA PHE A 288 2.20 0.01 -4.18
C PHE A 288 2.86 -0.27 -5.54
N THR A 289 2.75 -1.50 -6.04
CA THR A 289 3.48 -1.97 -7.24
C THR A 289 2.52 -2.44 -8.33
N PRO A 290 3.00 -2.70 -9.56
CA PRO A 290 2.16 -3.33 -10.58
C PRO A 290 1.58 -4.68 -10.16
N ASP A 291 2.32 -5.48 -9.40
CA ASP A 291 1.85 -6.79 -8.94
C ASP A 291 0.72 -6.66 -7.91
N HIS A 292 0.79 -5.66 -7.02
CA HIS A 292 -0.31 -5.31 -6.13
C HIS A 292 -1.57 -4.92 -6.92
N LEU A 293 -1.44 -4.11 -7.97
CA LEU A 293 -2.57 -3.74 -8.81
C LEU A 293 -3.22 -4.96 -9.48
N GLU A 294 -2.41 -5.88 -10.00
CA GLU A 294 -2.92 -7.07 -10.67
C GLU A 294 -3.59 -8.03 -9.69
N TYR A 295 -2.99 -8.24 -8.52
CA TYR A 295 -3.60 -9.04 -7.46
C TYR A 295 -4.93 -8.44 -7.00
N LEU A 296 -4.98 -7.12 -6.81
CA LEU A 296 -6.19 -6.40 -6.43
C LEU A 296 -7.32 -6.62 -7.43
N ARG A 297 -7.03 -6.60 -8.75
CA ARG A 297 -8.04 -6.87 -9.80
C ARG A 297 -8.61 -8.29 -9.74
N GLN A 298 -7.79 -9.26 -9.35
CA GLN A 298 -8.16 -10.68 -9.37
C GLN A 298 -8.89 -11.10 -8.11
N HIS A 299 -8.53 -10.54 -6.95
CA HIS A 299 -8.91 -11.10 -5.66
C HIS A 299 -9.78 -10.20 -4.79
N TYR A 300 -9.75 -8.87 -4.97
CA TYR A 300 -10.36 -7.95 -4.01
C TYR A 300 -11.85 -8.23 -3.75
N LEU A 301 -12.64 -8.46 -4.80
CA LEU A 301 -14.07 -8.72 -4.64
C LEU A 301 -14.36 -10.09 -4.02
N GLU A 302 -13.55 -11.09 -4.34
CA GLU A 302 -13.66 -12.44 -3.75
C GLU A 302 -13.31 -12.40 -2.26
N ASP A 303 -12.23 -11.70 -1.91
CA ASP A 303 -11.71 -11.63 -0.55
C ASP A 303 -12.57 -10.78 0.39
N THR A 304 -13.12 -9.67 -0.11
CA THR A 304 -13.87 -8.71 0.73
C THR A 304 -15.38 -8.82 0.60
N GLY A 305 -15.87 -9.41 -0.51
CA GLY A 305 -17.30 -9.39 -0.86
C GLY A 305 -17.89 -7.98 -1.04
N LEU A 306 -17.07 -6.93 -1.11
CA LEU A 306 -17.50 -5.53 -1.08
C LEU A 306 -17.06 -4.81 -2.35
N ASP A 307 -17.88 -4.84 -3.41
CA ASP A 307 -17.58 -4.10 -4.64
C ASP A 307 -17.57 -2.60 -4.38
N ASN A 308 -18.72 -2.03 -3.99
CA ASN A 308 -18.92 -0.60 -3.76
C ASN A 308 -18.12 0.30 -4.74
N GLY A 309 -18.19 0.01 -6.04
CA GLY A 309 -17.54 0.79 -7.11
C GLY A 309 -16.06 0.50 -7.33
N VAL A 310 -15.44 -0.39 -6.55
CA VAL A 310 -14.05 -0.81 -6.73
C VAL A 310 -13.86 -1.45 -8.11
N SER A 311 -14.75 -2.35 -8.53
CA SER A 311 -14.64 -2.97 -9.85
C SER A 311 -14.70 -1.93 -10.98
N THR A 312 -15.53 -0.90 -10.84
CA THR A 312 -15.59 0.20 -11.82
C THR A 312 -14.31 1.01 -11.81
N MET A 313 -13.81 1.40 -10.64
CA MET A 313 -12.56 2.16 -10.51
C MET A 313 -11.37 1.40 -11.10
N LEU A 314 -11.26 0.08 -10.85
CA LEU A 314 -10.17 -0.73 -11.39
C LEU A 314 -10.22 -0.85 -12.93
N LYS A 315 -11.42 -0.86 -13.53
CA LYS A 315 -11.59 -0.80 -14.98
C LYS A 315 -11.18 0.55 -15.59
N MET A 316 -11.19 1.63 -14.80
CA MET A 316 -10.67 2.94 -15.23
C MET A 316 -9.14 3.00 -15.20
N VAL A 317 -8.46 2.07 -14.54
CA VAL A 317 -7.00 1.96 -14.56
C VAL A 317 -6.61 1.05 -15.75
N THR A 318 -6.48 1.64 -16.93
CA THR A 318 -6.15 0.93 -18.18
C THR A 318 -4.64 0.86 -18.38
N PRO A 319 -4.11 0.05 -19.33
CA PRO A 319 -2.67 0.04 -19.62
C PRO A 319 -2.07 1.44 -19.89
N THR A 320 -2.87 2.37 -20.41
CA THR A 320 -2.48 3.76 -20.68
C THR A 320 -2.29 4.59 -19.40
N THR A 321 -3.11 4.36 -18.37
CA THR A 321 -3.11 5.15 -17.13
C THR A 321 -2.45 4.43 -15.95
N GLN A 322 -2.20 3.13 -16.07
CA GLN A 322 -1.62 2.29 -15.01
C GLN A 322 -0.34 2.86 -14.40
N LYS A 323 0.61 3.32 -15.22
CA LYS A 323 1.84 3.91 -14.71
C LYS A 323 1.55 5.14 -13.84
N GLN A 324 0.71 6.05 -14.34
CA GLN A 324 0.35 7.26 -13.61
C GLN A 324 -0.41 6.95 -12.32
N PHE A 325 -1.31 5.96 -12.36
CA PHE A 325 -2.04 5.48 -11.18
C PHE A 325 -1.09 5.00 -10.08
N ILE A 326 -0.13 4.13 -10.42
CA ILE A 326 0.84 3.60 -9.45
C ILE A 326 1.74 4.71 -8.91
N GLU A 327 2.18 5.66 -9.74
CA GLU A 327 2.92 6.83 -9.28
C GLU A 327 2.10 7.67 -8.28
N LEU A 328 0.80 7.84 -8.51
CA LEU A 328 -0.08 8.55 -7.58
C LEU A 328 -0.28 7.78 -6.28
N MET A 329 -0.45 6.45 -6.33
CA MET A 329 -0.55 5.59 -5.14
C MET A 329 0.65 5.74 -4.18
N ASN A 330 1.82 6.00 -4.73
CA ASN A 330 3.06 6.11 -3.95
C ASN A 330 3.40 7.54 -3.52
N ARG A 331 2.88 8.54 -4.23
CA ARG A 331 3.22 9.95 -4.01
C ARG A 331 2.14 10.74 -3.26
N LEU A 332 0.87 10.40 -3.46
CA LEU A 332 -0.22 11.04 -2.72
C LEU A 332 -0.24 10.55 -1.26
N PRO A 333 -0.77 11.35 -0.34
CA PRO A 333 -1.02 10.95 1.06
C PRO A 333 -2.16 9.92 1.12
N VAL A 334 -1.91 8.69 0.65
CA VAL A 334 -2.84 7.55 0.64
C VAL A 334 -2.26 6.33 1.32
#